data_AF-A0A7C5ZP44-F1
#
_entry.id   AF-A0A7C5ZP44-F1
#
_cell.length_a   1.000
_cell.length_b   1.000
_cell.length_c   1.000
_cell.angle_alpha   90.00
_cell.angle_beta   90.00
_cell.angle_gamma   90.00
#
_symmetry.space_group_name_H-M   'P 1'
#
loop_
_entity.id
_entity.type
_entity.pdbx_description
1 polymer ?
#
loop_
_entity_poly.entity_id
_entity_poly.type
_entity_poly.pdbx_seq_one_letter_code
_entity_poly.pdbx_strand_id
1 'polypeptide(L)'
;MEVNKINQKFEILSVEKKGLNDFVEIKEKSMLIKGPKGKKEVSIEADRYERSTLDSFAKGMLKGTLTLASGIYYPFLVMGYGAFSGAINSYLAAKDVGVDKENRMKVACLGGVLKGLDGVKHGVIDFFNIALLTTAGAMLGGPIGGILGATIGGGIYNIVKDKIMQMAEKKK
;
A
#
# COMPACT_ATOMS: atom_id res chain seq x y z
N MET A 1 -27.20 -0.45 -14.43
CA MET A 1 -26.36 -1.34 -15.25
C MET A 1 -24.89 -1.05 -14.95
N GLU A 2 -24.43 -1.29 -13.71
CA GLU A 2 -23.09 -0.83 -13.26
C GLU A 2 -22.35 -1.83 -12.35
N VAL A 3 -22.80 -3.08 -12.29
CA VAL A 3 -22.10 -4.14 -11.54
C VAL A 3 -20.96 -4.78 -12.37
N ASN A 4 -20.88 -4.47 -13.67
CA ASN A 4 -19.99 -5.16 -14.61
C ASN A 4 -18.55 -4.63 -14.72
N LYS A 5 -18.21 -3.48 -14.10
CA LYS A 5 -16.85 -2.92 -14.23
C LYS A 5 -15.86 -3.36 -13.15
N ILE A 6 -16.31 -3.98 -12.06
CA ILE A 6 -15.42 -4.49 -11.01
C ILE A 6 -14.89 -5.89 -11.34
N ASN A 7 -15.64 -6.68 -12.13
CA ASN A 7 -15.24 -8.04 -12.50
C ASN A 7 -14.07 -8.10 -13.51
N GLN A 8 -13.86 -7.08 -14.33
CA GLN A 8 -12.80 -7.09 -15.36
C GLN A 8 -11.40 -6.79 -14.81
N LYS A 9 -11.26 -6.26 -13.58
CA LYS A 9 -9.94 -5.91 -13.02
C LYS A 9 -9.25 -7.04 -12.23
N PHE A 10 -9.89 -8.21 -12.12
CA PHE A 10 -9.42 -9.36 -11.34
C PHE A 10 -9.26 -10.66 -12.15
N GLU A 11 -9.28 -10.59 -13.48
CA GLU A 11 -9.14 -11.76 -14.36
C GLU A 11 -7.74 -12.39 -14.33
N ILE A 12 -6.73 -11.63 -13.87
CA ILE A 12 -5.33 -12.09 -13.75
C ILE A 12 -5.14 -13.10 -12.59
N LEU A 13 -6.14 -13.27 -11.70
CA LEU A 13 -6.09 -14.19 -10.55
C LEU A 13 -6.97 -15.44 -10.70
N SER A 14 -7.39 -15.80 -11.92
CA SER A 14 -8.24 -16.99 -12.15
C SER A 14 -7.49 -18.34 -12.15
N VAL A 15 -6.16 -18.32 -12.11
CA VAL A 15 -5.33 -19.53 -12.02
C VAL A 15 -5.29 -20.00 -10.56
N GLU A 16 -5.99 -21.10 -10.25
CA GLU A 16 -6.13 -21.77 -8.92
C GLU A 16 -7.17 -21.25 -7.89
N LYS A 17 -8.27 -20.61 -8.32
CA LYS A 17 -9.37 -20.21 -7.40
C LYS A 17 -10.16 -21.34 -6.71
N LYS A 18 -9.94 -22.62 -7.04
CA LYS A 18 -10.81 -23.73 -6.60
C LYS A 18 -10.61 -24.25 -5.16
N GLY A 19 -9.62 -23.75 -4.40
CA GLY A 19 -9.43 -24.13 -2.99
C GLY A 19 -9.12 -22.98 -2.03
N LEU A 20 -8.87 -21.77 -2.54
CA LEU A 20 -8.47 -20.63 -1.70
C LEU A 20 -9.66 -19.80 -1.18
N ASN A 21 -10.80 -19.81 -1.91
CA ASN A 21 -12.01 -19.06 -1.54
C ASN A 21 -12.64 -19.54 -0.23
N ASP A 22 -12.37 -20.79 0.16
CA ASP A 22 -12.85 -21.34 1.43
C ASP A 22 -12.11 -20.73 2.63
N PHE A 23 -10.86 -20.30 2.42
CA PHE A 23 -9.97 -19.75 3.44
C PHE A 23 -9.77 -18.25 3.34
N VAL A 24 -10.11 -17.61 2.22
CA VAL A 24 -9.81 -16.19 1.98
C VAL A 24 -10.99 -15.48 1.36
N GLU A 25 -11.38 -14.38 1.98
CA GLU A 25 -12.32 -13.41 1.42
C GLU A 25 -11.61 -12.08 1.24
N ILE A 26 -11.47 -11.63 -0.01
CA ILE A 26 -10.83 -10.36 -0.35
C ILE A 26 -11.88 -9.26 -0.27
N LYS A 27 -11.65 -8.29 0.61
CA LYS A 27 -12.35 -7.00 0.66
C LYS A 27 -11.48 -5.94 -0.02
N GLU A 28 -12.07 -4.78 -0.31
CA GLU A 28 -11.39 -3.70 -1.04
C GLU A 28 -10.06 -3.24 -0.41
N LYS A 29 -9.96 -3.27 0.93
CA LYS A 29 -8.81 -2.77 1.72
C LYS A 29 -8.22 -3.82 2.67
N SER A 30 -8.78 -5.02 2.70
CA SER A 30 -8.36 -6.08 3.62
C SER A 30 -8.60 -7.46 3.04
N MET A 31 -7.93 -8.44 3.61
CA MET A 31 -8.10 -9.86 3.33
C MET A 31 -8.54 -10.54 4.62
N LEU A 32 -9.71 -11.16 4.61
CA LEU A 32 -10.21 -11.95 5.72
C LEU A 32 -9.78 -13.40 5.54
N ILE A 33 -8.89 -13.88 6.40
CA ILE A 33 -8.41 -15.26 6.40
C ILE A 33 -9.26 -16.05 7.38
N LYS A 34 -9.88 -17.13 6.89
CA LYS A 34 -10.75 -18.05 7.62
C LYS A 34 -10.00 -19.36 7.85
N GLY A 35 -10.11 -19.92 9.04
CA GLY A 35 -9.54 -21.21 9.38
C GLY A 35 -10.31 -21.89 10.51
N PRO A 36 -9.92 -23.12 10.88
CA PRO A 36 -10.61 -23.91 11.91
C PRO A 36 -10.63 -23.23 13.29
N LYS A 37 -9.68 -22.33 13.57
CA LYS A 37 -9.61 -21.58 14.84
C LYS A 37 -10.30 -20.22 14.81
N GLY A 38 -10.95 -19.85 13.70
CA GLY A 38 -11.68 -18.59 13.55
C GLY A 38 -11.25 -17.79 12.32
N LYS A 39 -11.45 -16.47 12.37
CA LYS A 39 -11.18 -15.57 11.25
C LYS A 39 -10.27 -14.44 11.69
N LYS A 40 -9.32 -14.03 10.84
CA LYS A 40 -8.40 -12.92 11.08
C LYS A 40 -8.31 -12.03 9.86
N GLU A 41 -8.48 -10.74 10.07
CA GLU A 41 -8.43 -9.73 9.01
C GLU A 41 -7.01 -9.16 8.90
N VAL A 42 -6.48 -9.16 7.68
CA VAL A 42 -5.17 -8.61 7.34
C VAL A 42 -5.39 -7.45 6.40
N SER A 43 -4.93 -6.26 6.77
CA SER A 43 -4.96 -5.09 5.89
C SER A 43 -4.01 -5.30 4.70
N ILE A 44 -4.52 -5.08 3.49
CA ILE A 44 -3.74 -5.09 2.24
C ILE A 44 -3.34 -3.68 1.81
N GLU A 45 -3.71 -2.65 2.58
CA GLU A 45 -3.29 -1.27 2.32
C GLU A 45 -1.79 -1.13 2.55
N ALA A 46 -1.11 -0.60 1.53
CA ALA A 46 0.31 -0.29 1.60
C ALA A 46 0.59 0.96 2.45
N ASP A 47 -0.39 1.86 2.59
CA ASP A 47 -0.25 3.12 3.31
C ASP A 47 -1.35 3.27 4.36
N ARG A 48 -0.94 3.41 5.61
CA ARG A 48 -1.83 3.84 6.71
C ARG A 48 -1.51 5.28 7.05
N TYR A 49 -2.55 6.05 7.33
CA TYR A 49 -2.39 7.40 7.86
C TYR A 49 -1.79 7.33 9.26
N GLU A 50 -0.90 8.28 9.58
CA GLU A 50 -0.32 8.35 10.90
C GLU A 50 -1.26 9.08 11.87
N ARG A 51 -1.18 8.72 13.17
CA ARG A 51 -1.99 9.35 14.21
C ARG A 51 -1.46 10.72 14.63
N SER A 52 -0.15 10.93 14.49
CA SER A 52 0.53 12.18 14.86
C SER A 52 0.92 12.97 13.62
N THR A 53 0.71 14.29 13.67
CA THR A 53 1.12 15.20 12.58
C THR A 53 2.63 15.18 12.34
N LEU A 54 3.43 15.01 13.40
CA LEU A 54 4.90 14.91 13.28
C LEU A 54 5.31 13.61 12.60
N ASP A 55 4.63 12.50 12.89
CA ASP A 55 4.91 11.21 12.26
C ASP A 55 4.49 11.24 10.78
N SER A 56 3.33 11.84 10.47
CA SER A 56 2.89 12.08 9.09
C SER A 56 3.93 12.90 8.33
N PHE A 57 4.44 13.98 8.94
CA PHE A 57 5.45 14.84 8.33
C PHE A 57 6.77 14.10 8.08
N ALA A 58 7.31 13.43 9.11
CA ALA A 58 8.57 12.70 9.03
C ALA A 58 8.50 11.56 7.99
N LYS A 59 7.38 10.82 7.96
CA LYS A 59 7.14 9.78 6.96
C LYS A 59 7.05 10.38 5.56
N GLY A 60 6.40 11.53 5.40
CA GLY A 60 6.34 12.26 4.15
C GLY A 60 7.71 12.77 3.67
N MET A 61 8.54 13.29 4.57
CA MET A 61 9.91 13.68 4.26
C MET A 61 10.75 12.49 3.82
N LEU A 62 10.66 11.37 4.54
CA LEU A 62 11.37 10.15 4.20
C LEU A 62 10.94 9.62 2.83
N LYS A 63 9.64 9.63 2.51
CA LYS A 63 9.13 9.30 1.18
C LYS A 63 9.72 10.26 0.13
N GLY A 64 9.64 11.57 0.36
CA GLY A 64 10.25 12.61 -0.48
C GLY A 64 11.70 12.34 -0.83
N THR A 65 12.52 12.11 0.20
CA THR A 65 13.96 11.84 0.06
C THR A 65 14.23 10.51 -0.63
N LEU A 66 13.50 9.45 -0.27
CA LEU A 66 13.67 8.13 -0.91
C LEU A 66 13.28 8.18 -2.39
N THR A 67 12.21 8.90 -2.73
CA THR A 67 11.80 9.09 -4.12
C THR A 67 12.81 9.89 -4.92
N LEU A 68 13.43 10.93 -4.34
CA LEU A 68 14.56 11.62 -4.99
C LEU A 68 15.76 10.70 -5.21
N ALA A 69 16.15 9.95 -4.19
CA ALA A 69 17.35 9.10 -4.22
C ALA A 69 17.19 7.91 -5.17
N SER A 70 16.02 7.29 -5.20
CA SER A 70 15.74 6.11 -6.03
C SER A 70 15.12 6.45 -7.39
N GLY A 71 14.61 7.67 -7.58
CA GLY A 71 14.02 8.14 -8.81
C GLY A 71 12.92 7.19 -9.32
N ILE A 72 13.06 6.78 -10.58
CA ILE A 72 12.11 5.88 -11.26
C ILE A 72 11.99 4.50 -10.61
N TYR A 73 12.95 4.12 -9.74
CA TYR A 73 12.94 2.84 -9.05
C TYR A 73 12.08 2.85 -7.78
N TYR A 74 11.65 4.01 -7.30
CA TYR A 74 10.85 4.14 -6.08
C TYR A 74 9.59 3.24 -6.07
N PRO A 75 8.77 3.16 -7.14
CA PRO A 75 7.59 2.30 -7.14
C PRO A 75 7.91 0.81 -6.96
N PHE A 76 9.07 0.35 -7.46
CA PHE A 76 9.51 -1.03 -7.32
C PHE A 76 10.02 -1.34 -5.91
N LEU A 77 10.63 -0.35 -5.22
CA LEU A 77 11.02 -0.49 -3.82
C LEU A 77 9.78 -0.62 -2.92
N VAL A 78 8.77 0.22 -3.15
CA VAL A 78 7.49 0.16 -2.42
C VAL A 78 6.75 -1.15 -2.72
N MET A 79 6.80 -1.63 -3.97
CA MET A 79 6.27 -2.94 -4.36
C MET A 79 6.93 -4.08 -3.60
N GLY A 80 8.27 -4.12 -3.57
CA GLY A 80 9.02 -5.18 -2.91
C GLY A 80 8.74 -5.22 -1.41
N TYR A 81 8.73 -4.05 -0.76
CA TYR A 81 8.39 -3.95 0.66
C TYR A 81 6.92 -4.31 0.95
N GLY A 82 6.00 -3.86 0.09
CA GLY A 82 4.58 -4.21 0.15
C GLY A 82 4.37 -5.72 0.03
N ALA A 83 5.03 -6.35 -0.94
CA ALA A 83 4.94 -7.79 -1.17
C ALA A 83 5.51 -8.61 -0.01
N PHE A 84 6.68 -8.23 0.50
CA PHE A 84 7.30 -8.91 1.63
C PHE A 84 6.45 -8.80 2.91
N SER A 85 6.02 -7.58 3.26
CA SER A 85 5.20 -7.36 4.45
C SER A 85 3.80 -7.98 4.32
N GLY A 86 3.24 -7.99 3.12
CA GLY A 86 1.96 -8.63 2.82
C GLY A 86 2.03 -10.14 2.97
N ALA A 87 3.11 -10.75 2.48
CA ALA A 87 3.33 -12.19 2.59
C ALA A 87 3.51 -12.63 4.05
N ILE A 88 4.34 -11.93 4.82
CA ILE A 88 4.59 -12.26 6.23
C ILE A 88 3.33 -12.11 7.07
N ASN A 89 2.64 -10.98 6.97
CA ASN A 89 1.44 -10.73 7.79
C ASN A 89 0.32 -11.71 7.46
N SER A 90 0.16 -12.05 6.19
CA SER A 90 -0.84 -13.02 5.74
C SER A 90 -0.46 -14.45 6.16
N TYR A 91 0.82 -14.81 6.10
CA TYR A 91 1.33 -16.09 6.58
C TYR A 91 1.08 -16.28 8.08
N LEU A 92 1.44 -15.27 8.89
CA LEU A 92 1.25 -15.29 10.34
C LEU A 92 -0.24 -15.36 10.69
N ALA A 93 -1.07 -14.57 10.03
CA ALA A 93 -2.50 -14.61 10.26
C ALA A 93 -3.13 -15.97 9.87
N ALA A 94 -2.70 -16.58 8.76
CA ALA A 94 -3.11 -17.92 8.35
C ALA A 94 -2.62 -19.01 9.33
N LYS A 95 -1.42 -18.84 9.90
CA LYS A 95 -0.92 -19.71 10.98
C LYS A 95 -1.78 -19.61 12.23
N ASP A 96 -2.16 -18.40 12.62
CA ASP A 96 -2.94 -18.15 13.84
C ASP A 96 -4.35 -18.75 13.75
N VAL A 97 -5.00 -18.66 12.58
CA VAL A 97 -6.33 -19.26 12.36
C VAL A 97 -6.29 -20.78 12.09
N GLY A 98 -5.10 -21.38 12.07
CA GLY A 98 -4.93 -22.84 11.97
C GLY A 98 -5.06 -23.41 10.56
N VAL A 99 -4.82 -22.62 9.51
CA VAL A 99 -4.80 -23.10 8.11
C VAL A 99 -3.62 -24.06 7.92
N ASP A 100 -3.71 -25.03 7.00
CA ASP A 100 -2.62 -25.98 6.71
C ASP A 100 -1.39 -25.33 6.08
N LYS A 101 -0.22 -25.96 6.20
CA LYS A 101 1.07 -25.40 5.74
C LYS A 101 1.07 -25.04 4.25
N GLU A 102 0.45 -25.85 3.42
CA GLU A 102 0.34 -25.62 1.97
C GLU A 102 -0.55 -24.41 1.66
N ASN A 103 -1.73 -24.35 2.28
CA ASN A 103 -2.67 -23.25 2.13
C ASN A 103 -2.12 -21.94 2.73
N ARG A 104 -1.35 -21.98 3.81
CA ARG A 104 -0.64 -20.80 4.36
C ARG A 104 0.28 -20.17 3.33
N MET A 105 0.98 -20.98 2.54
CA MET A 105 1.91 -20.48 1.52
C MET A 105 1.15 -19.79 0.39
N LYS A 106 0.01 -20.36 -0.04
CA LYS A 106 -0.85 -19.73 -1.05
C LYS A 106 -1.46 -18.41 -0.55
N VAL A 107 -1.91 -18.37 0.71
CA VAL A 107 -2.42 -17.14 1.36
C VAL A 107 -1.31 -16.10 1.50
N ALA A 108 -0.08 -16.51 1.82
CA ALA A 108 1.09 -15.63 1.86
C ALA A 108 1.41 -15.04 0.48
N CYS A 109 1.45 -15.87 -0.57
CA CYS A 109 1.67 -15.40 -1.94
C CYS A 109 0.58 -14.40 -2.38
N LEU A 110 -0.69 -14.70 -2.10
CA LEU A 110 -1.79 -13.79 -2.43
C LEU A 110 -1.69 -12.47 -1.65
N GLY A 111 -1.42 -12.53 -0.35
CA GLY A 111 -1.22 -11.34 0.49
C GLY A 111 -0.05 -10.48 0.02
N GLY A 112 1.04 -11.12 -0.42
CA GLY A 112 2.19 -10.43 -1.02
C GLY A 112 1.83 -9.77 -2.35
N VAL A 113 1.15 -10.48 -3.26
CA VAL A 113 0.75 -9.91 -4.56
C VAL A 113 -0.20 -8.71 -4.35
N LEU A 114 -1.23 -8.86 -3.52
CA LEU A 114 -2.22 -7.80 -3.29
C LEU A 114 -1.58 -6.54 -2.69
N LYS A 115 -0.78 -6.71 -1.63
CA LYS A 115 -0.12 -5.58 -0.97
C LYS A 115 1.02 -4.99 -1.80
N GLY A 116 1.72 -5.82 -2.59
CA GLY A 116 2.73 -5.37 -3.54
C GLY A 116 2.13 -4.52 -4.66
N LEU A 117 1.01 -4.96 -5.25
CA LEU A 117 0.28 -4.20 -6.28
C LEU A 117 -0.29 -2.89 -5.73
N ASP A 118 -0.80 -2.90 -4.50
CA ASP A 118 -1.23 -1.66 -3.84
C ASP A 118 -0.05 -0.71 -3.57
N GLY A 119 1.10 -1.28 -3.20
CA GLY A 119 2.37 -0.58 -3.05
C GLY A 119 2.87 0.07 -4.34
N VAL A 120 2.75 -0.60 -5.51
CA VAL A 120 3.07 0.01 -6.81
C VAL A 120 2.19 1.22 -7.08
N LYS A 121 0.87 1.09 -6.90
CA LYS A 121 -0.06 2.20 -7.16
C LYS A 121 0.28 3.42 -6.30
N HIS A 122 0.50 3.20 -5.01
CA HIS A 122 0.89 4.27 -4.08
C HIS A 122 2.26 4.84 -4.42
N GLY A 123 3.24 3.98 -4.73
CA GLY A 123 4.58 4.40 -5.13
C GLY A 123 4.62 5.22 -6.42
N VAL A 124 3.77 4.91 -7.40
CA VAL A 124 3.62 5.72 -8.62
C VAL A 124 3.01 7.07 -8.32
N ILE A 125 1.94 7.12 -7.51
CA ILE A 125 1.29 8.38 -7.13
C ILE A 125 2.27 9.27 -6.35
N ASP A 126 2.96 8.69 -5.37
CA ASP A 126 3.95 9.40 -4.56
C ASP A 126 5.12 9.88 -5.44
N PHE A 127 5.58 9.06 -6.40
CA PHE A 127 6.61 9.46 -7.38
C PHE A 127 6.20 10.69 -8.19
N PHE A 128 5.00 10.71 -8.77
CA PHE A 128 4.54 11.87 -9.56
C PHE A 128 4.33 13.12 -8.72
N ASN A 129 3.76 12.98 -7.51
CA ASN A 129 3.55 14.11 -6.61
C ASN A 129 4.88 14.72 -6.15
N ILE A 130 5.85 13.87 -5.78
CA ILE A 130 7.17 14.33 -5.36
C ILE A 130 7.95 14.90 -6.55
N ALA A 131 7.84 14.32 -7.74
CA ALA A 131 8.45 14.86 -8.96
C ALA A 131 7.90 16.26 -9.28
N LEU A 132 6.57 16.45 -9.18
CA LEU A 132 5.94 17.77 -9.36
C LEU A 132 6.45 18.79 -8.33
N LEU A 133 6.52 18.40 -7.05
CA LEU A 133 7.03 19.25 -5.97
C LEU A 133 8.52 19.58 -6.15
N THR A 134 9.31 18.62 -6.63
CA THR A 134 10.73 18.79 -6.96
C THR A 134 10.88 19.78 -8.12
N THR A 135 10.12 19.63 -9.20
CA THR A 135 10.18 20.54 -10.35
C THR A 135 9.73 21.95 -9.96
N ALA A 136 8.62 22.10 -9.23
CA ALA A 136 8.15 23.40 -8.76
C ALA A 136 9.18 24.07 -7.83
N GLY A 137 9.76 23.31 -6.90
CA GLY A 137 10.83 23.81 -6.04
C GLY A 137 12.07 24.21 -6.82
N ALA A 138 12.44 23.44 -7.84
CA ALA A 138 13.59 23.74 -8.70
C ALA A 138 13.38 25.01 -9.54
N MET A 139 12.16 25.25 -10.01
CA MET A 139 11.82 26.48 -10.73
C MET A 139 11.88 27.72 -9.84
N LEU A 140 11.54 27.60 -8.55
CA LEU A 140 11.48 28.74 -7.62
C LEU A 140 12.82 29.01 -6.92
N GLY A 141 13.64 27.99 -6.70
CA GLY A 141 14.85 28.09 -5.87
C GLY A 141 16.08 27.34 -6.42
N GLY A 142 16.07 26.97 -7.70
CA GLY A 142 17.15 26.21 -8.32
C GLY A 142 17.31 24.80 -7.73
N PRO A 143 18.47 24.14 -7.91
CA PRO A 143 18.68 22.75 -7.49
C PRO A 143 18.39 22.50 -5.99
N ILE A 144 18.72 23.46 -5.12
CA ILE A 144 18.44 23.39 -3.68
C ILE A 144 16.94 23.47 -3.42
N GLY A 145 16.23 24.35 -4.13
CA GLY A 145 14.77 24.43 -4.09
C GLY A 145 14.10 23.13 -4.51
N GLY A 146 14.67 22.40 -5.49
CA GLY A 146 14.17 21.08 -5.89
C GLY A 146 14.31 20.03 -4.79
N ILE A 147 15.47 19.96 -4.13
CA ILE A 147 15.71 19.04 -3.02
C ILE A 147 14.76 19.33 -1.85
N LEU A 148 14.68 20.61 -1.44
CA LEU A 148 13.79 21.02 -0.36
C LEU A 148 12.32 20.83 -0.72
N GLY A 149 11.94 21.07 -1.97
CA GLY A 149 10.59 20.86 -2.49
C GLY A 149 10.15 19.40 -2.37
N ALA A 150 11.03 18.46 -2.71
CA ALA A 150 10.73 17.03 -2.57
C ALA A 150 10.64 16.60 -1.09
N THR A 151 11.61 17.01 -0.26
CA THR A 151 11.70 16.56 1.13
C THR A 151 10.64 17.24 2.01
N ILE A 152 10.58 18.57 2.03
CA ILE A 152 9.62 19.31 2.87
C ILE A 152 8.21 19.21 2.26
N GLY A 153 8.09 19.30 0.94
CA GLY A 153 6.81 19.14 0.25
C GLY A 153 6.24 17.73 0.41
N GLY A 154 7.08 16.70 0.41
CA GLY A 154 6.67 15.33 0.76
C GLY A 154 6.10 15.23 2.17
N GLY A 155 6.72 15.92 3.14
CA GLY A 155 6.22 16.04 4.52
C GLY A 155 4.85 16.71 4.61
N ILE A 156 4.69 17.89 3.99
CA ILE A 156 3.42 18.64 3.99
C ILE A 156 2.32 17.85 3.28
N TYR A 157 2.63 17.27 2.12
CA TYR A 157 1.69 16.44 1.37
C TYR A 157 1.14 15.30 2.22
N ASN A 158 2.01 14.60 2.96
CA ASN A 158 1.59 13.46 3.77
C ASN A 158 0.73 13.89 4.98
N ILE A 159 0.97 15.06 5.60
CA ILE A 159 0.06 15.64 6.60
C ILE A 159 -1.34 15.88 5.99
N VAL A 160 -1.39 16.53 4.82
CA VAL A 160 -2.66 16.88 4.17
C VAL A 160 -3.41 15.61 3.78
N LYS A 161 -2.71 14.64 3.19
CA LYS A 161 -3.24 13.32 2.82
C LYS A 161 -3.86 12.62 4.03
N ASP A 162 -3.14 12.56 5.15
CA ASP A 162 -3.61 11.92 6.38
C ASP A 162 -4.84 12.62 6.97
N LYS A 163 -4.87 13.96 6.97
CA LYS A 163 -6.06 14.71 7.40
C LYS A 163 -7.29 14.44 6.53
N ILE A 164 -7.13 14.36 5.20
CA ILE A 164 -8.23 14.04 4.29
C ILE A 164 -8.76 12.63 4.57
N MET A 165 -7.86 11.66 4.77
CA MET A 165 -8.24 10.28 5.10
C MET A 165 -8.98 10.19 6.43
N GLN A 166 -8.51 10.88 7.48
CA GLN A 166 -9.19 10.92 8.78
C GLN A 166 -10.60 11.55 8.68
N MET A 167 -10.78 12.58 7.87
CA MET A 167 -12.09 13.20 7.65
C MET A 167 -13.04 12.28 6.87
N ALA A 168 -12.52 11.50 5.92
CA ALA A 168 -13.30 10.53 5.15
C ALA A 168 -13.78 9.34 6.01
N GLU A 169 -12.96 8.90 6.98
CA GLU A 169 -13.36 7.84 7.91
C GLU A 169 -14.40 8.28 8.93
N LYS A 170 -14.37 9.54 9.41
CA LYS A 170 -15.39 10.07 10.32
C LYS A 170 -16.79 10.23 9.70
N LYS A 171 -16.90 10.15 8.37
CA LYS A 171 -18.17 10.27 7.63
C LYS A 171 -18.80 8.93 7.26
N LYS A 172 -18.13 7.81 7.53
CA LYS A 172 -18.67 6.45 7.37
C LYS A 172 -19.15 5.91 8.71
#